data_AF-A0A6I9SQH0-F1
#
_entry.id   AF-A0A6I9SQH0-F1
#
_cell.length_a   1.000
_cell.length_b   1.000
_cell.length_c   1.000
_cell.angle_alpha   90.00
_cell.angle_beta   90.00
_cell.angle_gamma   90.00
#
_symmetry.space_group_name_H-M   'P 1'
#
loop_
_entity.id
_entity.type
_entity.pdbx_description
1 polymer ?
#
loop_
_entity_poly.entity_id
_entity_poly.type
_entity_poly.pdbx_seq_one_letter_code
_entity_poly.pdbx_strand_id
1 'polypeptide(L)'
;MQHRSPEFAEINPMRKVPAIMHADFKLFESHAILVYLASAFPGVADHWYPADVHKRAKIHSVLDWHHSNLRRGSVEYLFNTLVAPEFGLPLDQKAADVGEKLLSASLAMIESYWLEGDGPFLLGNSQPSIADLALVCEIMQLEVADEKDRDRILVGHTRILKWIEDTKNVTAPYFDEIHSVMPLIKENLAELKAKQANNEGK
;
A
#
# COMPACT_ATOMS: atom_id res chain seq x y z
N MET A 1 -14.42 7.95 -14.27
CA MET A 1 -13.12 8.04 -13.57
C MET A 1 -12.12 8.79 -14.44
N GLN A 2 -11.47 9.84 -13.90
CA GLN A 2 -10.59 10.74 -14.65
C GLN A 2 -9.42 10.02 -15.34
N HIS A 3 -8.87 8.95 -14.73
CA HIS A 3 -7.75 8.18 -15.30
C HIS A 3 -8.05 7.46 -16.64
N ARG A 4 -9.32 7.40 -17.06
CA ARG A 4 -9.72 6.79 -18.34
C ARG A 4 -9.73 7.78 -19.51
N SER A 5 -9.49 9.07 -19.25
CA SER A 5 -9.52 10.09 -20.28
C SER A 5 -8.30 10.00 -21.22
N PRO A 6 -8.41 10.50 -22.46
CA PRO A 6 -7.27 10.63 -23.36
C PRO A 6 -6.12 11.43 -22.74
N GLU A 7 -6.43 12.51 -22.02
CA GLU A 7 -5.44 13.40 -21.41
C GLU A 7 -4.63 12.70 -20.32
N PHE A 8 -5.23 11.79 -19.55
CA PHE A 8 -4.49 10.98 -18.58
C PHE A 8 -3.62 9.93 -19.28
N ALA A 9 -4.08 9.38 -20.41
CA ALA A 9 -3.32 8.41 -21.20
C ALA A 9 -2.02 9.00 -21.75
N GLU A 10 -1.98 10.32 -21.98
CA GLU A 10 -0.77 11.06 -22.33
C GLU A 10 0.28 11.09 -21.21
N ILE A 11 -0.09 10.85 -19.96
CA ILE A 11 0.81 10.75 -18.80
C ILE A 11 1.15 9.30 -18.51
N ASN A 12 0.13 8.43 -18.43
CA ASN A 12 0.30 7.00 -18.23
C ASN A 12 -0.49 6.23 -19.31
N PRO A 13 0.18 5.62 -20.31
CA PRO A 13 -0.50 4.89 -21.38
C PRO A 13 -1.28 3.66 -20.87
N MET A 14 -0.92 3.12 -19.69
CA MET A 14 -1.64 2.02 -19.04
C MET A 14 -2.91 2.48 -18.31
N ARG A 15 -3.14 3.80 -18.21
CA ARG A 15 -4.31 4.41 -17.54
C ARG A 15 -4.47 3.96 -16.08
N LYS A 16 -3.35 3.74 -15.39
CA LYS A 16 -3.31 3.39 -13.96
C LYS A 16 -2.92 4.58 -13.11
N VAL A 17 -3.39 4.60 -11.87
CA VAL A 17 -2.95 5.52 -10.83
C VAL A 17 -1.95 4.81 -9.89
N PRO A 18 -0.99 5.54 -9.30
CA PRO A 18 -0.73 6.97 -9.46
C PRO A 18 0.06 7.31 -10.74
N ALA A 19 -0.08 8.56 -11.18
CA ALA A 19 0.74 9.21 -12.20
C ALA A 19 0.87 10.70 -11.86
N ILE A 20 2.01 11.31 -12.15
CA ILE A 20 2.29 12.73 -11.92
C ILE A 20 2.76 13.41 -13.20
N MET A 21 2.59 14.72 -13.23
CA MET A 21 3.21 15.61 -14.21
C MET A 21 3.81 16.79 -13.45
N HIS A 22 5.13 16.97 -13.55
CA HIS A 22 5.85 18.11 -12.97
C HIS A 22 6.48 18.91 -14.10
N ALA A 23 5.91 20.10 -14.38
CA ALA A 23 6.12 20.82 -15.63
C ALA A 23 5.85 19.89 -16.83
N ASP A 24 6.81 19.71 -17.73
CA ASP A 24 6.68 18.83 -18.91
C ASP A 24 7.09 17.37 -18.64
N PHE A 25 7.59 17.07 -17.44
CA PHE A 25 8.02 15.72 -17.07
C PHE A 25 6.85 14.89 -16.57
N LYS A 26 6.57 13.80 -17.28
CA LYS A 26 5.48 12.85 -16.98
C LYS A 26 6.08 11.57 -16.40
N LEU A 27 5.52 11.10 -15.29
CA LEU A 27 5.98 9.90 -14.61
C LEU A 27 4.82 9.11 -14.01
N PHE A 28 4.91 7.79 -14.10
CA PHE A 28 4.00 6.84 -13.48
C PHE A 28 4.83 5.74 -12.78
N GLU A 29 4.15 4.84 -12.06
CA GLU A 29 4.70 3.94 -11.04
C GLU A 29 4.98 4.63 -9.71
N SER A 30 4.33 4.17 -8.64
CA SER A 30 4.39 4.81 -7.32
C SER A 30 5.81 4.88 -6.75
N HIS A 31 6.60 3.81 -6.89
CA HIS A 31 7.99 3.79 -6.41
C HIS A 31 8.88 4.75 -7.20
N ALA A 32 8.73 4.82 -8.52
CA ALA A 32 9.47 5.77 -9.35
C ALA A 32 9.11 7.21 -8.98
N ILE A 33 7.84 7.48 -8.74
CA ILE A 33 7.34 8.77 -8.26
C ILE A 33 7.98 9.13 -6.91
N LEU A 34 8.00 8.22 -5.93
CA LEU A 34 8.63 8.47 -4.62
C LEU A 34 10.12 8.78 -4.75
N VAL A 35 10.86 8.03 -5.58
CA VAL A 35 12.27 8.30 -5.88
C VAL A 35 12.46 9.68 -6.50
N TYR A 36 11.61 10.04 -7.47
CA TYR A 36 11.65 11.34 -8.14
C TYR A 36 11.39 12.48 -7.15
N LEU A 37 10.33 12.39 -6.35
CA LEU A 37 9.99 13.41 -5.36
C LEU A 37 11.11 13.59 -4.33
N ALA A 38 11.70 12.49 -3.85
CA ALA A 38 12.81 12.55 -2.90
C ALA A 38 14.11 13.10 -3.49
N SER A 39 14.32 12.97 -4.81
CA SER A 39 15.57 13.38 -5.46
C SER A 39 15.50 14.77 -6.10
N ALA A 40 14.33 15.17 -6.61
CA ALA A 40 14.17 16.36 -7.44
C ALA A 40 13.89 17.62 -6.62
N PHE A 41 13.41 17.50 -5.39
CA PHE A 41 12.95 18.63 -4.59
C PHE A 41 13.97 18.98 -3.49
N PRO A 42 14.51 20.22 -3.47
CA PRO A 42 15.39 20.66 -2.40
C PRO A 42 14.62 20.70 -1.07
N GLY A 43 15.30 20.36 0.02
CA GLY A 43 14.72 20.36 1.37
C GLY A 43 14.02 19.06 1.76
N VAL A 44 13.90 18.08 0.86
CA VAL A 44 13.53 16.71 1.24
C VAL A 44 14.70 16.08 2.00
N ALA A 45 14.44 15.57 3.19
CA ALA A 45 15.46 15.00 4.04
C ALA A 45 16.08 13.72 3.43
N ASP A 46 17.40 13.58 3.53
CA ASP A 46 18.18 12.50 2.90
C ASP A 46 17.70 11.11 3.34
N HIS A 47 17.16 10.95 4.56
CA HIS A 47 16.68 9.66 5.05
C HIS A 47 15.56 9.04 4.17
N TRP A 48 14.78 9.86 3.46
CA TRP A 48 13.75 9.36 2.54
C TRP A 48 14.34 8.56 1.39
N TYR A 49 15.45 9.03 0.80
CA TYR A 49 16.15 8.36 -0.29
C TYR A 49 17.67 8.72 -0.30
N PRO A 50 18.45 8.10 0.60
CA PRO A 50 19.82 8.55 0.92
C PRO A 50 20.75 8.55 -0.28
N ALA A 51 21.69 9.49 -0.40
CA ALA A 51 22.65 9.49 -1.51
C ALA A 51 23.58 8.25 -1.55
N ASP A 52 23.80 7.60 -0.40
CA ASP A 52 24.62 6.40 -0.28
C ASP A 52 24.08 5.22 -1.11
N VAL A 53 24.92 4.70 -2.01
CA VAL A 53 24.52 3.67 -2.97
C VAL A 53 24.11 2.36 -2.30
N HIS A 54 24.73 1.99 -1.17
CA HIS A 54 24.39 0.75 -0.47
C HIS A 54 23.04 0.86 0.23
N LYS A 55 22.74 2.01 0.86
CA LYS A 55 21.42 2.30 1.43
C LYS A 55 20.34 2.33 0.35
N ARG A 56 20.60 2.97 -0.80
CA ARG A 56 19.66 2.96 -1.95
C ARG A 56 19.38 1.56 -2.45
N ALA A 57 20.41 0.73 -2.61
CA ALA A 57 20.24 -0.64 -3.07
C ALA A 57 19.36 -1.46 -2.11
N LYS A 58 19.51 -1.27 -0.79
CA LYS A 58 18.63 -1.91 0.20
C LYS A 58 17.19 -1.41 0.13
N ILE A 59 16.98 -0.09 0.00
CA ILE A 59 15.62 0.48 -0.17
C ILE A 59 14.96 -0.08 -1.43
N HIS A 60 15.68 -0.11 -2.55
CA HIS A 60 15.18 -0.70 -3.80
C HIS A 60 14.83 -2.17 -3.65
N SER A 61 15.66 -2.95 -2.95
CA SER A 61 15.34 -4.35 -2.64
C SER A 61 14.02 -4.50 -1.90
N VAL A 62 13.68 -3.58 -0.99
CA VAL A 62 12.40 -3.60 -0.27
C VAL A 62 11.24 -3.20 -1.19
N LEU A 63 11.42 -2.14 -1.99
CA LEU A 63 10.41 -1.65 -2.93
C LEU A 63 10.05 -2.71 -4.00
N ASP A 64 11.05 -3.36 -4.59
CA ASP A 64 10.83 -4.40 -5.60
C ASP A 64 10.18 -5.65 -4.97
N TRP A 65 10.63 -6.03 -3.77
CA TRP A 65 10.02 -7.11 -3.01
C TRP A 65 8.55 -6.81 -2.69
N HIS A 66 8.22 -5.58 -2.29
CA HIS A 66 6.86 -5.15 -1.97
C HIS A 66 5.88 -5.40 -3.12
N HIS A 67 6.24 -5.05 -4.36
CA HIS A 67 5.36 -5.25 -5.52
C HIS A 67 5.04 -6.71 -5.80
N SER A 68 6.03 -7.59 -5.68
CA SER A 68 5.89 -9.00 -6.05
C SER A 68 5.32 -9.87 -4.91
N ASN A 69 5.33 -9.35 -3.68
CA ASN A 69 4.95 -10.08 -2.47
C ASN A 69 3.79 -9.36 -1.76
N LEU A 70 4.09 -8.43 -0.86
CA LEU A 70 3.10 -7.80 0.01
C LEU A 70 1.90 -7.25 -0.78
N ARG A 71 2.15 -6.39 -1.77
CA ARG A 71 1.10 -5.79 -2.61
C ARG A 71 0.30 -6.83 -3.39
N ARG A 72 0.97 -7.86 -3.89
CA ARG A 72 0.28 -8.93 -4.61
C ARG A 72 -0.68 -9.67 -3.68
N GLY A 73 -0.22 -10.03 -2.47
CA GLY A 73 -1.04 -10.73 -1.48
C GLY A 73 -2.22 -9.88 -1.00
N SER A 74 -1.98 -8.62 -0.63
CA SER A 74 -3.04 -7.70 -0.16
C SER A 74 -4.08 -7.41 -1.24
N VAL A 75 -3.66 -7.15 -2.48
CA VAL A 75 -4.57 -6.89 -3.60
C VAL A 75 -5.35 -8.15 -3.97
N GLU A 76 -4.72 -9.32 -4.08
CA GLU A 76 -5.43 -10.58 -4.33
C GLU A 76 -6.46 -10.86 -3.22
N TYR A 77 -6.11 -10.62 -1.96
CA TYR A 77 -7.03 -10.81 -0.83
C TYR A 77 -8.22 -9.83 -0.87
N LEU A 78 -7.95 -8.52 -0.86
CA LEU A 78 -8.98 -7.49 -0.79
C LEU A 78 -9.86 -7.47 -2.05
N PHE A 79 -9.27 -7.71 -3.22
CA PHE A 79 -10.04 -7.75 -4.47
C PHE A 79 -11.08 -8.87 -4.42
N ASN A 80 -10.67 -10.07 -4.04
CA ASN A 80 -11.54 -11.24 -4.10
C ASN A 80 -12.50 -11.37 -2.90
N THR A 81 -12.28 -10.63 -1.81
CA THR A 81 -13.18 -10.59 -0.63
C THR A 81 -14.11 -9.37 -0.61
N LEU A 82 -13.76 -8.30 -1.31
CA LEU A 82 -14.45 -7.01 -1.15
C LEU A 82 -14.61 -6.20 -2.44
N VAL A 83 -13.57 -6.06 -3.27
CA VAL A 83 -13.55 -5.04 -4.33
C VAL A 83 -14.07 -5.54 -5.69
N ALA A 84 -14.00 -6.83 -6.01
CA ALA A 84 -14.48 -7.39 -7.28
C ALA A 84 -15.90 -6.93 -7.72
N PRO A 85 -16.90 -6.76 -6.82
CA PRO A 85 -18.24 -6.29 -7.15
C PRO A 85 -18.28 -4.91 -7.82
N GLU A 86 -17.35 -4.01 -7.48
CA GLU A 86 -17.20 -2.68 -8.11
C GLU A 86 -16.93 -2.78 -9.63
N PHE A 87 -16.41 -3.92 -10.06
CA PHE A 87 -16.10 -4.23 -11.45
C PHE A 87 -17.12 -5.17 -12.09
N GLY A 88 -18.23 -5.47 -11.40
CA GLY A 88 -19.23 -6.45 -11.86
C GLY A 88 -18.71 -7.89 -11.86
N LEU A 89 -17.68 -8.18 -11.07
CA LEU A 89 -17.09 -9.50 -10.92
C LEU A 89 -17.52 -10.13 -9.59
N PRO A 90 -17.67 -11.46 -9.54
CA PRO A 90 -18.00 -12.13 -8.29
C PRO A 90 -16.81 -12.13 -7.32
N LEU A 91 -17.11 -12.26 -6.03
CA LEU A 91 -16.12 -12.59 -5.02
C LEU A 91 -15.60 -14.03 -5.23
N ASP A 92 -14.32 -14.26 -4.94
CA ASP A 92 -13.67 -15.57 -5.11
C ASP A 92 -12.88 -15.95 -3.86
N GLN A 93 -13.51 -16.74 -2.99
CA GLN A 93 -12.87 -17.17 -1.74
C GLN A 93 -11.58 -17.96 -1.98
N LYS A 94 -11.48 -18.76 -3.05
CA LYS A 94 -10.26 -19.55 -3.30
C LYS A 94 -9.10 -18.64 -3.70
N ALA A 95 -9.34 -17.64 -4.53
CA ALA A 95 -8.35 -16.64 -4.88
C ALA A 95 -7.98 -15.77 -3.67
N ALA A 96 -8.95 -15.43 -2.83
CA ALA A 96 -8.72 -14.74 -1.57
C ALA A 96 -7.81 -15.53 -0.63
N ASP A 97 -8.03 -16.84 -0.46
CA ASP A 97 -7.20 -17.70 0.40
C ASP A 97 -5.73 -17.77 -0.09
N VAL A 98 -5.52 -17.76 -1.42
CA VAL A 98 -4.17 -17.68 -2.01
C VAL A 98 -3.52 -16.34 -1.71
N GLY A 99 -4.25 -15.24 -1.91
CA GLY A 99 -3.78 -13.89 -1.61
C GLY A 99 -3.44 -13.72 -0.12
N GLU A 100 -4.31 -14.21 0.76
CA GLU A 100 -4.13 -14.14 2.21
C GLU A 100 -2.90 -14.92 2.68
N LYS A 101 -2.65 -16.10 2.09
CA LYS A 101 -1.44 -16.88 2.39
C LYS A 101 -0.17 -16.11 2.02
N LEU A 102 -0.17 -15.44 0.87
CA LEU A 102 0.96 -14.61 0.43
C LEU A 102 1.10 -13.35 1.30
N LEU A 103 -0.01 -12.71 1.67
CA LEU A 103 -0.03 -11.57 2.58
C LEU A 103 0.55 -11.95 3.94
N SER A 104 0.10 -13.05 4.53
CA SER A 104 0.57 -13.56 5.82
C SER A 104 2.07 -13.88 5.80
N ALA A 105 2.54 -14.53 4.73
CA ALA A 105 3.97 -14.77 4.54
C ALA A 105 4.77 -13.46 4.40
N SER A 106 4.19 -12.44 3.75
CA SER A 106 4.81 -11.13 3.59
C SER A 106 4.90 -10.37 4.92
N LEU A 107 3.84 -10.39 5.74
CA LEU A 107 3.85 -9.80 7.09
C LEU A 107 4.91 -10.48 7.97
N ALA A 108 5.01 -11.80 7.94
CA ALA A 108 6.06 -12.53 8.65
C ALA A 108 7.48 -12.15 8.19
N MET A 109 7.70 -11.98 6.89
CA MET A 109 8.99 -11.52 6.34
C MET A 109 9.34 -10.10 6.78
N ILE A 110 8.35 -9.21 6.83
CA ILE A 110 8.54 -7.84 7.31
C ILE A 110 9.00 -7.86 8.77
N GLU A 111 8.34 -8.61 9.65
CA GLU A 111 8.72 -8.65 11.07
C GLU A 111 10.06 -9.31 11.35
N SER A 112 10.34 -10.41 10.66
CA SER A 112 11.52 -11.25 10.93
C SER A 112 12.79 -10.75 10.27
N TYR A 113 12.68 -10.04 9.14
CA TYR A 113 13.84 -9.61 8.36
C TYR A 113 13.89 -8.10 8.17
N TRP A 114 12.83 -7.48 7.62
CA TRP A 114 12.91 -6.07 7.26
C TRP A 114 12.82 -5.12 8.45
N LEU A 115 12.15 -5.53 9.53
CA LEU A 115 12.12 -4.85 10.82
C LEU A 115 13.07 -5.51 11.84
N GLU A 116 14.02 -6.34 11.37
CA GLU A 116 15.10 -6.84 12.21
C GLU A 116 16.07 -5.70 12.56
N GLY A 117 16.54 -5.67 13.80
CA GLY A 117 17.44 -4.64 14.33
C GLY A 117 16.80 -3.76 15.40
N ASP A 118 17.56 -2.77 15.86
CA ASP A 118 17.18 -1.91 16.99
C ASP A 118 16.44 -0.63 16.55
N GLY A 119 16.39 -0.35 15.26
CA GLY A 119 15.72 0.83 14.70
C GLY A 119 14.19 0.65 14.60
N PRO A 120 13.39 1.72 14.75
CA PRO A 120 11.94 1.67 14.63
C PRO A 120 11.43 1.52 13.19
N PHE A 121 12.29 1.66 12.17
CA PHE A 121 11.91 1.64 10.75
C PHE A 121 12.59 0.50 9.98
N LEU A 122 12.12 0.23 8.76
CA LEU A 122 12.65 -0.80 7.89
C LEU A 122 14.17 -0.67 7.72
N LEU A 123 14.84 -1.81 7.55
CA LEU A 123 16.29 -1.96 7.44
C LEU A 123 17.05 -1.59 8.74
N GLY A 124 16.35 -1.59 9.88
CA GLY A 124 16.92 -1.24 11.19
C GLY A 124 17.28 0.26 11.30
N ASN A 125 16.62 1.11 10.51
CA ASN A 125 16.93 2.54 10.46
C ASN A 125 16.30 3.32 11.62
N SER A 126 16.95 4.42 12.02
CA SER A 126 16.44 5.36 13.02
C SER A 126 15.44 6.39 12.48
N GLN A 127 15.29 6.49 11.16
CA GLN A 127 14.37 7.38 10.45
C GLN A 127 13.73 6.60 9.29
N PRO A 128 12.49 6.94 8.87
CA PRO A 128 11.80 6.22 7.81
C PRO A 128 12.42 6.51 6.45
N SER A 129 12.10 5.68 5.47
CA SER A 129 12.44 5.87 4.06
C SER A 129 11.20 5.80 3.18
N ILE A 130 11.35 6.02 1.87
CA ILE A 130 10.26 5.78 0.91
C ILE A 130 9.75 4.33 0.93
N ALA A 131 10.56 3.37 1.39
CA ALA A 131 10.11 1.99 1.57
C ALA A 131 9.08 1.89 2.71
N ASP A 132 9.28 2.63 3.80
CA ASP A 132 8.35 2.63 4.93
C ASP A 132 6.97 3.15 4.49
N LEU A 133 6.94 4.26 3.75
CA LEU A 133 5.70 4.80 3.18
C LEU A 133 5.00 3.78 2.28
N ALA A 134 5.75 3.10 1.40
CA ALA A 134 5.18 2.15 0.46
C ALA A 134 4.52 0.96 1.16
N LEU A 135 5.23 0.31 2.09
CA LEU A 135 4.71 -0.89 2.75
C LEU A 135 3.63 -0.54 3.79
N VAL A 136 3.77 0.56 4.56
CA VAL A 136 2.71 0.98 5.49
C VAL A 136 1.44 1.32 4.73
N CYS A 137 1.52 2.11 3.66
CA CYS A 137 0.35 2.45 2.83
C CYS A 137 -0.37 1.20 2.29
N GLU A 138 0.38 0.16 1.93
CA GLU A 138 -0.18 -1.11 1.48
C GLU A 138 -0.91 -1.85 2.62
N ILE A 139 -0.32 -1.91 3.82
CA ILE A 139 -0.96 -2.58 4.97
C ILE A 139 -2.20 -1.81 5.44
N MET A 140 -2.18 -0.47 5.36
CA MET A 140 -3.34 0.37 5.69
C MET A 140 -4.56 0.10 4.80
N GLN A 141 -4.40 -0.54 3.63
CA GLN A 141 -5.55 -0.97 2.84
C GLN A 141 -6.42 -2.00 3.57
N LEU A 142 -5.86 -2.75 4.54
CA LEU A 142 -6.64 -3.70 5.35
C LEU A 142 -7.67 -3.01 6.26
N GLU A 143 -7.57 -1.70 6.48
CA GLU A 143 -8.59 -0.94 7.22
C GLU A 143 -9.98 -0.97 6.53
N VAL A 144 -10.01 -1.16 5.21
CA VAL A 144 -11.27 -1.30 4.47
C VAL A 144 -11.89 -2.69 4.57
N ALA A 145 -11.15 -3.69 5.06
CA ALA A 145 -11.67 -5.04 5.26
C ALA A 145 -12.65 -5.10 6.45
N ASP A 146 -13.41 -6.19 6.53
CA ASP A 146 -14.22 -6.53 7.70
C ASP A 146 -13.32 -6.53 8.96
N GLU A 147 -13.76 -5.90 10.05
CA GLU A 147 -12.93 -5.69 11.26
C GLU A 147 -12.38 -6.99 11.82
N LYS A 148 -13.22 -8.04 11.83
CA LYS A 148 -12.84 -9.39 12.25
C LYS A 148 -11.67 -9.94 11.43
N ASP A 149 -11.65 -9.69 10.13
CA ASP A 149 -10.60 -10.20 9.24
C ASP A 149 -9.31 -9.38 9.36
N ARG A 150 -9.44 -8.05 9.39
CA ARG A 150 -8.32 -7.15 9.68
C ARG A 150 -7.63 -7.54 10.99
N ASP A 151 -8.40 -7.68 12.06
CA ASP A 151 -7.87 -8.01 13.38
C ASP A 151 -7.26 -9.41 13.38
N ARG A 152 -7.90 -10.40 12.76
CA ARG A 152 -7.34 -11.75 12.61
C ARG A 152 -6.01 -11.76 11.88
N ILE A 153 -5.87 -10.95 10.83
CA ILE A 153 -4.63 -10.85 10.04
C ILE A 153 -3.53 -10.13 10.82
N LEU A 154 -3.85 -9.03 11.53
CA LEU A 154 -2.83 -8.15 12.11
C LEU A 154 -2.53 -8.38 13.59
N VAL A 155 -3.41 -9.03 14.36
CA VAL A 155 -3.28 -9.14 15.84
C VAL A 155 -1.99 -9.83 16.29
N GLY A 156 -1.46 -10.76 15.49
CA GLY A 156 -0.21 -11.46 15.78
C GLY A 156 1.05 -10.63 15.51
N HIS A 157 0.93 -9.50 14.81
CA HIS A 157 2.05 -8.75 14.26
C HIS A 157 2.32 -7.44 15.04
N THR A 158 2.64 -7.58 16.33
CA THR A 158 2.81 -6.43 17.23
C THR A 158 3.95 -5.49 16.82
N ARG A 159 5.00 -6.02 16.18
CA ARG A 159 6.12 -5.19 15.68
C ARG A 159 5.68 -4.39 14.46
N ILE A 160 4.89 -4.97 13.56
CA ILE A 160 4.29 -4.22 12.44
C ILE A 160 3.35 -3.14 12.96
N LEU A 161 2.45 -3.46 13.90
CA LEU A 161 1.52 -2.47 14.45
C LEU A 161 2.24 -1.28 15.08
N LYS A 162 3.33 -1.54 15.82
CA LYS A 162 4.17 -0.48 16.36
C LYS A 162 4.86 0.33 15.25
N TRP A 163 5.42 -0.33 14.24
CA TRP A 163 6.10 0.36 13.13
C TRP A 163 5.15 1.22 12.29
N ILE A 164 3.90 0.79 12.09
CA ILE A 164 2.84 1.60 11.47
C ILE A 164 2.59 2.86 12.30
N GLU A 165 2.44 2.72 13.62
CA GLU A 165 2.23 3.85 14.53
C GLU A 165 3.44 4.82 14.54
N ASP A 166 4.66 4.28 14.59
CA ASP A 166 5.88 5.11 14.52
C ASP A 166 5.94 5.86 13.17
N THR A 167 5.58 5.21 12.05
CA THR A 167 5.52 5.82 10.72
C THR A 167 4.44 6.90 10.62
N LYS A 168 3.26 6.64 11.19
CA LYS A 168 2.17 7.63 11.30
C LYS A 168 2.64 8.87 12.07
N ASN A 169 3.30 8.68 13.22
CA ASN A 169 3.75 9.78 14.06
C ASN A 169 4.79 10.68 13.37
N VAL A 170 5.76 10.10 12.67
CA VAL A 170 6.78 10.90 11.95
C VAL A 170 6.27 11.56 10.68
N THR A 171 5.10 11.13 10.17
CA THR A 171 4.46 11.71 8.98
C THR A 171 3.23 12.55 9.31
N ALA A 172 2.98 12.82 10.60
CA ALA A 172 1.87 13.66 11.03
C ALA A 172 2.03 15.12 10.55
N PRO A 173 0.93 15.82 10.21
CA PRO A 173 -0.46 15.35 10.21
C PRO A 173 -0.87 14.59 8.92
N TYR A 174 0.00 14.57 7.91
CA TYR A 174 -0.34 14.12 6.55
C TYR A 174 -0.81 12.67 6.47
N PHE A 175 -0.32 11.81 7.36
CA PHE A 175 -0.81 10.43 7.45
C PHE A 175 -2.32 10.38 7.69
N ASP A 176 -2.80 11.10 8.71
CA ASP A 176 -4.21 11.12 9.07
C ASP A 176 -5.06 11.84 8.01
N GLU A 177 -4.53 12.93 7.44
CA GLU A 177 -5.20 13.65 6.35
C GLU A 177 -5.47 12.74 5.14
N ILE A 178 -4.45 12.01 4.68
CA ILE A 178 -4.55 11.12 3.51
C ILE A 178 -5.45 9.91 3.80
N HIS A 179 -5.40 9.35 5.02
CA HIS A 179 -6.20 8.17 5.39
C HIS A 179 -7.61 8.50 5.88
N SER A 180 -7.98 9.79 6.01
CA SER A 180 -9.31 10.24 6.46
C SER A 180 -10.47 9.73 5.60
N VAL A 181 -10.19 9.34 4.35
CA VAL A 181 -11.18 8.80 3.40
C VAL A 181 -11.49 7.31 3.61
N MET A 182 -10.67 6.57 4.35
CA MET A 182 -10.80 5.12 4.52
C MET A 182 -12.16 4.68 5.07
N PRO A 183 -12.76 5.33 6.10
CA PRO A 183 -14.08 4.95 6.59
C PRO A 183 -15.17 5.05 5.52
N LEU A 184 -15.14 6.10 4.70
CA LEU A 184 -16.09 6.28 3.60
C LEU A 184 -15.94 5.20 2.53
N ILE A 185 -14.70 4.80 2.21
CA ILE A 185 -14.43 3.71 1.26
C ILE A 185 -15.00 2.39 1.81
N LYS A 186 -14.77 2.11 3.09
CA LYS A 186 -15.27 0.90 3.76
C LYS A 186 -16.80 0.81 3.71
N GLU A 187 -17.50 1.90 4.03
CA GLU A 187 -18.96 1.97 3.99
C GLU A 187 -19.50 1.71 2.57
N ASN A 188 -18.92 2.35 1.56
CA ASN A 188 -19.33 2.18 0.16
C ASN A 188 -19.17 0.72 -0.32
N LEU A 189 -18.03 0.09 0.01
CA LEU A 189 -17.76 -1.30 -0.36
C LEU A 189 -18.71 -2.28 0.35
N ALA A 190 -19.03 -2.02 1.63
CA ALA A 190 -19.99 -2.82 2.40
C ALA A 190 -21.40 -2.75 1.79
N GLU A 191 -21.86 -1.57 1.36
CA GLU A 191 -23.15 -1.42 0.70
C GLU A 191 -23.23 -2.19 -0.62
N LEU A 192 -22.17 -2.18 -1.41
CA LEU A 192 -22.13 -2.89 -2.70
C LEU A 192 -22.14 -4.40 -2.51
N LYS A 193 -21.36 -4.90 -1.55
CA LYS A 193 -21.37 -6.31 -1.16
C LYS A 193 -22.79 -6.76 -0.75
N ALA A 194 -23.51 -5.95 0.04
CA ALA A 194 -24.87 -6.24 0.44
C ALA A 194 -25.88 -6.22 -0.74
N LYS A 195 -25.74 -5.27 -1.67
CA LYS A 195 -26.60 -5.19 -2.87
C LYS A 195 -26.44 -6.41 -3.77
N GLN A 196 -25.22 -6.94 -3.93
CA GLN A 196 -24.98 -8.13 -4.73
C GLN A 196 -25.58 -9.40 -4.10
N ALA A 197 -25.40 -9.60 -2.79
CA ALA A 197 -25.97 -10.75 -2.07
C ALA A 197 -27.51 -10.81 -2.20
N ASN A 198 -28.18 -9.66 -2.22
CA ASN A 198 -29.63 -9.57 -2.41
C ASN A 198 -30.10 -9.85 -3.84
N ASN A 199 -29.22 -9.70 -4.84
CA ASN A 199 -29.53 -9.96 -6.24
C ASN A 199 -29.29 -11.43 -6.62
N GLU A 200 -28.33 -12.11 -5.98
CA GLU A 200 -28.04 -13.55 -6.20
C GLU A 200 -29.05 -14.47 -5.47
N GLY A 201 -29.80 -13.95 -4.51
CA GLY A 201 -30.86 -14.66 -3.77
C GLY A 201 -32.27 -14.62 -4.39
N LYS A 202 -32.42 -14.08 -5.61
CA LYS A 202 -33.67 -14.04 -6.39
C LYS A 202 -33.56 -14.93 -7.62
#